data_AF-A0A1Y1XFV9-F1
#
_entry.id   AF-A0A1Y1XFV9-F1
#
_cell.length_a   1.000
_cell.length_b   1.000
_cell.length_c   1.000
_cell.angle_alpha   90.00
_cell.angle_beta   90.00
_cell.angle_gamma   90.00
#
_symmetry.space_group_name_H-M   'P 1'
#
loop_
_entity.id
_entity.type
_entity.pdbx_description
1 polymer ?
#
loop_
_entity_poly.entity_id
_entity_poly.type
_entity_poly.pdbx_seq_one_letter_code
_entity_poly.pdbx_strand_id
1 'polypeptide(L)'
;MMTLVSPPCPALVIQDLPNEILVHIFQLFRSRNTHLSCLLVCRRWHDLCVEHVWHRLSFSSLTGFLQMSEVLRPPYSNYVRRINLSLLGGELAGEEAIAKLSLCNRVEKVSFGGCKSIPSPLVTQLVQQWPNLLSIDLSELVLDNQCLLALSACCRQLQSLNISGSQNVEDEALLSFREHLGIKRLKCAGCLRLGDASVQMISSFRGLTELDLAQCGEVTDASVSQILEHCITLRELRLAACVRITDLSFARIHPDFNQLRILDLTSCSQITDATIGNLIQRCPRLRHLVLAKCVNLTDEAISHIAKLGKQLHNLVLGHCARITDKGVATLTRHCTRIRYLDLACCNQLTDASMYELGTLPKLRRVGLVKCASITDRGIYGFMCGIVACQSLERLHLSYCVQITVPGILRLLNITPQLTHITLTGIPAFLRADLQKFSRAPPKDFSITQLPMFCVFSGDGVRAIRDYIESLPIAARTTYHGDGPLSMRQLWELLNLRFE
;
A
#
# COMPACT_ATOMS: atom_id res chain seq x y z
N MET A 1 -6.56 -71.46 -22.17
CA MET A 1 -6.43 -70.00 -21.93
C MET A 1 -5.25 -69.79 -21.00
N MET A 2 -4.05 -69.57 -21.56
CA MET A 2 -2.89 -69.13 -20.77
C MET A 2 -2.96 -67.61 -20.64
N THR A 3 -3.22 -67.12 -19.44
CA THR A 3 -3.22 -65.70 -19.10
C THR A 3 -1.76 -65.21 -18.99
N LEU A 4 -1.34 -64.39 -19.96
CA LEU A 4 -0.12 -63.59 -19.89
C LEU A 4 -0.27 -62.55 -18.79
N VAL A 5 0.29 -62.82 -17.61
CA VAL A 5 0.47 -61.81 -16.57
C VAL A 5 1.72 -61.03 -16.94
N SER A 6 1.54 -59.79 -17.39
CA SER A 6 2.63 -58.83 -17.60
C SER A 6 3.39 -58.59 -16.29
N PRO A 7 4.74 -58.56 -16.29
CA PRO A 7 5.51 -58.33 -15.08
C PRO A 7 5.21 -56.94 -14.50
N PRO A 8 5.26 -56.76 -13.16
CA PRO A 8 5.09 -55.45 -12.56
C PRO A 8 6.18 -54.51 -13.08
N CYS A 9 5.79 -53.31 -13.54
CA CYS A 9 6.76 -52.26 -13.85
C CYS A 9 7.70 -52.09 -12.65
N PRO A 10 9.04 -52.06 -12.84
CA PRO A 10 9.95 -51.79 -11.74
C PRO A 10 9.57 -50.44 -11.12
N ALA A 11 9.42 -50.42 -9.80
CA ALA A 11 9.10 -49.20 -9.07
C ALA A 11 10.17 -48.16 -9.38
N LEU A 12 9.77 -47.03 -9.95
CA LEU A 12 10.69 -45.98 -10.37
C LEU A 12 11.38 -45.42 -9.11
N VAL A 13 12.66 -45.72 -8.91
CA VAL A 13 13.40 -45.25 -7.74
C VAL A 13 13.91 -43.84 -8.05
N ILE A 14 13.74 -42.90 -7.11
CA ILE A 14 14.16 -41.50 -7.27
C ILE A 14 15.65 -41.36 -7.65
N GLN A 15 16.47 -42.35 -7.29
CA GLN A 15 17.89 -42.41 -7.62
C GLN A 15 18.16 -42.64 -9.12
N ASP A 16 17.21 -43.22 -9.84
CA ASP A 16 17.34 -43.55 -11.26
C ASP A 16 16.86 -42.41 -12.18
N LEU A 17 16.25 -41.36 -11.61
CA LEU A 17 15.79 -40.22 -12.37
C LEU A 17 16.96 -39.44 -13.00
N PRO A 18 16.83 -38.92 -14.24
CA PRO A 18 17.79 -37.98 -14.81
C PRO A 18 17.93 -36.69 -13.98
N ASN A 19 19.07 -36.03 -14.10
CA ASN A 19 19.36 -34.81 -13.33
C ASN A 19 18.36 -33.69 -13.62
N GLU A 20 17.93 -33.56 -14.88
CA GLU A 20 16.96 -32.58 -15.34
C GLU A 20 15.60 -32.75 -14.63
N ILE A 21 15.18 -34.00 -14.42
CA ILE A 21 13.95 -34.33 -13.73
C ILE A 21 14.08 -34.02 -12.23
N LEU A 22 15.22 -34.38 -11.61
CA LEU A 22 15.48 -34.05 -10.21
C LEU A 22 15.51 -32.53 -9.96
N VAL A 23 16.14 -31.76 -10.85
CA VAL A 23 16.14 -30.28 -10.78
C VAL A 23 14.72 -29.74 -10.89
N HIS A 24 13.91 -30.26 -11.82
CA HIS A 24 12.50 -29.88 -11.91
C HIS A 24 11.70 -30.23 -10.66
N ILE A 25 11.96 -31.39 -10.04
CA ILE A 25 11.32 -31.76 -8.76
C ILE A 25 11.73 -30.77 -7.67
N PHE A 26 13.02 -30.44 -7.55
CA PHE A 26 13.52 -29.52 -6.52
C PHE A 26 12.98 -28.09 -6.69
N GLN A 27 12.72 -27.66 -7.92
CA GLN A 27 12.05 -26.37 -8.21
C GLN A 27 10.61 -26.30 -7.66
N LEU A 28 9.94 -27.43 -7.47
CA LEU A 28 8.57 -27.47 -6.94
C LEU A 28 8.51 -27.31 -5.41
N PHE A 29 9.64 -27.48 -4.70
CA PHE A 29 9.69 -27.28 -3.27
C PHE A 29 9.52 -25.80 -2.91
N ARG A 30 8.56 -25.51 -2.04
CA ARG A 30 8.24 -24.14 -1.62
C ARG A 30 9.02 -23.66 -0.40
N SER A 31 9.63 -24.59 0.36
CA SER A 31 10.28 -24.30 1.64
C SER A 31 11.80 -24.40 1.51
N ARG A 32 12.50 -23.35 1.96
CA ARG A 32 13.97 -23.33 2.07
C ARG A 32 14.48 -24.48 2.94
N ASN A 33 13.75 -24.87 3.98
CA ASN A 33 14.14 -25.99 4.85
C ASN A 33 14.14 -27.31 4.09
N THR A 34 13.21 -27.52 3.17
CA THR A 34 13.19 -28.71 2.31
C THR A 34 14.42 -28.76 1.41
N HIS A 35 14.81 -27.62 0.81
CA HIS A 35 16.05 -27.55 0.04
C HIS A 35 17.27 -27.84 0.91
N LEU A 36 17.35 -27.29 2.13
CA LEU A 36 18.44 -27.58 3.07
C LEU A 36 18.50 -29.07 3.43
N SER A 37 17.36 -29.72 3.68
CA SER A 37 17.31 -31.17 3.90
C SER A 37 17.81 -31.95 2.68
N CYS A 38 17.49 -31.51 1.47
CA CYS A 38 17.96 -32.15 0.23
C CYS A 38 19.49 -32.09 0.10
N LEU A 39 20.12 -31.00 0.54
CA LEU A 39 21.58 -30.88 0.54
C LEU A 39 22.28 -31.94 1.41
N LEU A 40 21.58 -32.49 2.41
CA LEU A 40 22.12 -33.46 3.36
C LEU A 40 21.92 -34.92 2.92
N VAL A 41 21.23 -35.19 1.81
CA VAL A 41 20.89 -36.56 1.38
C VAL A 41 22.08 -37.25 0.73
N CYS A 42 22.64 -36.68 -0.34
CA CYS A 42 23.83 -37.19 -1.02
C CYS A 42 24.48 -36.09 -1.88
N ARG A 43 25.71 -36.32 -2.34
CA ARG A 43 26.45 -35.36 -3.17
C ARG A 43 25.70 -34.95 -4.44
N ARG A 44 25.03 -35.91 -5.09
CA ARG A 44 24.23 -35.64 -6.29
C ARG A 44 23.08 -34.67 -6.00
N TRP A 45 22.38 -34.87 -4.88
CA TRP A 45 21.28 -33.97 -4.49
C TRP A 45 21.79 -32.60 -4.08
N HIS A 46 22.92 -32.56 -3.36
CA HIS A 46 23.61 -31.31 -3.05
C HIS A 46 23.90 -30.52 -4.33
N ASP A 47 24.58 -31.11 -5.30
CA ASP A 47 25.03 -30.41 -6.51
C ASP A 47 23.86 -29.89 -7.37
N LEU A 48 22.74 -30.62 -7.38
CA LEU A 48 21.52 -30.22 -8.11
C LEU A 48 20.63 -29.24 -7.34
N CYS A 49 20.77 -29.14 -6.01
CA CYS A 49 19.88 -28.35 -5.16
C CYS A 49 20.54 -27.09 -4.57
N VAL A 50 21.88 -27.02 -4.52
CA VAL A 50 22.62 -25.93 -3.88
C VAL A 50 22.29 -24.56 -4.48
N GLU A 51 22.09 -24.49 -5.80
CA GLU A 51 21.70 -23.25 -6.48
C GLU A 51 20.37 -22.72 -5.93
N HIS A 52 19.38 -23.57 -5.63
CA HIS A 52 18.09 -23.12 -5.10
C HIS A 52 18.20 -22.43 -3.73
N VAL A 53 19.17 -22.84 -2.90
CA VAL A 53 19.41 -22.26 -1.57
C VAL A 53 20.14 -20.91 -1.69
N TRP A 54 21.09 -20.80 -2.62
CA TRP A 54 21.93 -19.62 -2.81
C TRP A 54 21.37 -18.60 -3.81
N HIS A 55 20.42 -18.99 -4.66
CA HIS A 55 19.80 -18.14 -5.67
C HIS A 55 19.19 -16.87 -5.06
N ARG A 56 18.55 -16.99 -3.89
CA ARG A 56 17.95 -15.87 -3.16
C ARG A 56 18.50 -15.80 -1.74
N LEU A 57 19.27 -14.76 -1.48
CA LEU A 57 19.76 -14.41 -0.15
C LEU A 57 18.79 -13.40 0.47
N SER A 58 18.21 -13.74 1.63
CA SER A 58 17.32 -12.87 2.39
C SER A 58 17.53 -13.14 3.87
N PHE A 59 17.73 -12.08 4.65
CA PHE A 59 18.04 -12.19 6.07
C PHE A 59 17.14 -11.29 6.89
N SER A 60 16.72 -11.79 8.06
CA SER A 60 16.00 -11.04 9.10
C SER A 60 16.82 -10.92 10.38
N SER A 61 18.10 -11.30 10.35
CA SER A 61 19.03 -11.26 11.47
C SER A 61 20.43 -10.94 10.96
N LEU A 62 21.09 -9.95 11.58
CA LEU A 62 22.45 -9.55 11.25
C LEU A 62 23.44 -10.71 11.40
N THR A 63 23.32 -11.49 12.48
CA THR A 63 24.19 -12.65 12.73
C THR A 63 24.15 -13.65 11.58
N GLY A 64 22.95 -13.95 11.06
CA GLY A 64 22.80 -14.86 9.93
C GLY A 64 23.43 -14.33 8.64
N PHE A 65 23.36 -13.01 8.41
CA PHE A 65 24.05 -12.36 7.30
C PHE A 65 25.57 -12.44 7.43
N LEU A 66 26.12 -12.09 8.61
CA LEU A 66 27.56 -12.13 8.87
C LEU A 66 28.13 -13.54 8.70
N GLN A 67 27.47 -14.55 9.27
CA GLN A 67 27.85 -15.96 9.11
C GLN A 67 27.84 -16.41 7.64
N MET A 68 26.84 -15.99 6.86
CA MET A 68 26.81 -16.28 5.43
C MET A 68 27.97 -15.59 4.69
N SER A 69 28.29 -14.34 5.05
CA SER A 69 29.34 -13.58 4.40
C SER A 69 30.73 -14.25 4.54
N GLU A 70 31.00 -14.94 5.65
CA GLU A 70 32.26 -15.68 5.87
C GLU A 70 32.46 -16.87 4.92
N VAL A 71 31.36 -17.44 4.43
CA VAL A 71 31.39 -18.58 3.51
C VAL A 71 31.07 -18.18 2.06
N LEU A 72 30.80 -16.90 1.80
CA LEU A 72 30.47 -16.39 0.48
C LEU A 72 31.71 -16.32 -0.40
N ARG A 73 31.93 -17.39 -1.16
CA ARG A 73 32.99 -17.54 -2.15
C ARG A 73 32.56 -18.55 -3.20
N PRO A 74 33.27 -18.67 -4.34
CA PRO A 74 32.99 -19.74 -5.29
C PRO A 74 33.02 -21.13 -4.63
N PRO A 75 32.09 -22.04 -4.98
CA PRO A 75 31.09 -21.91 -6.05
C PRO A 75 29.83 -21.13 -5.64
N TYR A 76 29.59 -20.90 -4.35
CA TYR A 76 28.33 -20.35 -3.83
C TYR A 76 27.98 -18.96 -4.38
N SER A 77 28.96 -18.08 -4.50
CA SER A 77 28.77 -16.73 -5.04
C SER A 77 28.27 -16.72 -6.49
N ASN A 78 28.54 -17.77 -7.27
CA ASN A 78 28.11 -17.88 -8.66
C ASN A 78 26.61 -18.21 -8.81
N TYR A 79 25.96 -18.68 -7.75
CA TYR A 79 24.54 -19.00 -7.74
C TYR A 79 23.66 -17.80 -7.38
N VAL A 80 24.24 -16.75 -6.78
CA VAL A 80 23.47 -15.63 -6.22
C VAL A 80 22.89 -14.76 -7.34
N ARG A 81 21.55 -14.68 -7.39
CA ARG A 81 20.80 -13.82 -8.34
C ARG A 81 20.02 -12.71 -7.64
N ARG A 82 19.57 -12.96 -6.41
CA ARG A 82 18.69 -12.05 -5.66
C ARG A 82 19.20 -11.85 -4.25
N ILE A 83 19.40 -10.59 -3.87
CA ILE A 83 19.84 -10.19 -2.53
C ILE A 83 18.75 -9.28 -1.94
N ASN A 84 18.29 -9.59 -0.73
CA ASN A 84 17.36 -8.76 0.01
C ASN A 84 17.85 -8.57 1.45
N LEU A 85 18.37 -7.38 1.74
CA LEU A 85 18.82 -7.00 3.08
C LEU A 85 17.86 -6.02 3.76
N SER A 86 16.72 -5.66 3.14
CA SER A 86 15.83 -4.61 3.63
C SER A 86 15.23 -4.88 5.02
N LEU A 87 15.18 -6.15 5.45
CA LEU A 87 14.68 -6.53 6.77
C LEU A 87 15.72 -6.30 7.89
N LEU A 88 16.98 -6.04 7.55
CA LEU A 88 18.02 -5.70 8.51
C LEU A 88 17.99 -4.21 8.89
N GLY A 89 17.45 -3.36 8.01
CA GLY A 89 17.26 -1.93 8.28
C GLY A 89 18.54 -1.26 8.79
N GLY A 90 18.41 -0.45 9.85
CA GLY A 90 19.53 0.24 10.49
C GLY A 90 20.50 -0.64 11.28
N GLU A 91 20.20 -1.92 11.49
CA GLU A 91 21.11 -2.86 12.20
C GLU A 91 22.26 -3.32 11.31
N LEU A 92 22.19 -3.09 10.01
CA LEU A 92 23.23 -3.51 9.08
C LEU A 92 24.53 -2.74 9.35
N ALA A 93 25.42 -3.38 10.12
CA ALA A 93 26.79 -2.94 10.40
C ALA A 93 27.79 -3.93 9.80
N GLY A 94 28.96 -3.44 9.37
CA GLY A 94 30.01 -4.25 8.77
C GLY A 94 30.11 -4.08 7.25
N GLU A 95 30.73 -2.97 6.83
CA GLU A 95 31.02 -2.69 5.43
C GLU A 95 31.81 -3.81 4.75
N GLU A 96 32.71 -4.49 5.49
CA GLU A 96 33.47 -5.63 5.00
C GLU A 96 32.58 -6.80 4.57
N ALA A 97 31.58 -7.18 5.38
CA ALA A 97 30.65 -8.26 5.06
C ALA A 97 29.79 -7.92 3.83
N ILE A 98 29.40 -6.64 3.69
CA ILE A 98 28.67 -6.14 2.52
C ILE A 98 29.58 -6.12 1.29
N ALA A 99 30.83 -5.72 1.42
CA ALA A 99 31.81 -5.70 0.34
C ALA A 99 32.05 -7.09 -0.25
N LYS A 100 31.93 -8.17 0.54
CA LYS A 100 31.99 -9.56 0.05
C LYS A 100 30.89 -9.88 -0.99
N LEU A 101 29.78 -9.12 -1.03
CA LEU A 101 28.76 -9.27 -2.07
C LEU A 101 29.27 -8.92 -3.49
N SER A 102 30.40 -8.22 -3.59
CA SER A 102 31.10 -7.98 -4.87
C SER A 102 31.52 -9.29 -5.57
N LEU A 103 31.66 -10.39 -4.83
CA LEU A 103 31.98 -11.71 -5.37
C LEU A 103 30.81 -12.34 -6.17
N CYS A 104 29.60 -11.79 -6.04
CA CYS A 104 28.40 -12.25 -6.73
C CYS A 104 28.23 -11.52 -8.07
N ASN A 105 28.87 -11.98 -9.14
CA ASN A 105 28.85 -11.30 -10.46
C ASN A 105 27.56 -11.53 -11.31
N ARG A 106 26.59 -12.26 -10.75
CA ARG A 106 25.41 -12.79 -11.45
C ARG A 106 24.10 -12.20 -10.93
N VAL A 107 24.20 -11.18 -10.08
CA VAL A 107 23.09 -10.53 -9.39
C VAL A 107 22.17 -9.81 -10.39
N GLU A 108 20.88 -10.07 -10.27
CA GLU A 108 19.81 -9.48 -11.08
C GLU A 108 18.92 -8.53 -10.27
N LYS A 109 18.74 -8.80 -8.96
CA LYS A 109 17.88 -7.99 -8.09
C LYS A 109 18.50 -7.78 -6.73
N VAL A 110 18.57 -6.53 -6.28
CA VAL A 110 19.06 -6.17 -4.96
C VAL A 110 18.09 -5.23 -4.27
N SER A 111 17.91 -5.43 -2.97
CA SER A 111 17.15 -4.53 -2.11
C SER A 111 17.95 -4.24 -0.84
N PHE A 112 18.36 -2.99 -0.71
CA PHE A 112 18.98 -2.40 0.48
C PHE A 112 18.01 -1.46 1.21
N GLY A 113 16.72 -1.43 0.83
CA GLY A 113 15.75 -0.47 1.37
C GLY A 113 15.75 -0.40 2.90
N GLY A 114 15.90 0.80 3.46
CA GLY A 114 15.95 1.02 4.91
C GLY A 114 17.32 0.78 5.56
N CYS A 115 18.33 0.30 4.82
CA CYS A 115 19.70 0.12 5.32
C CYS A 115 20.49 1.44 5.30
N LYS A 116 20.09 2.37 6.17
CA LYS A 116 20.61 3.76 6.23
C LYS A 116 22.11 3.86 6.46
N SER A 117 22.72 2.83 7.05
CA SER A 117 24.14 2.79 7.39
C SER A 117 25.04 2.41 6.22
N ILE A 118 24.50 1.97 5.07
CA ILE A 118 25.33 1.63 3.90
C ILE A 118 25.81 2.91 3.23
N PRO A 119 27.13 3.15 3.14
CA PRO A 119 27.66 4.35 2.50
C PRO A 119 27.56 4.26 0.98
N SER A 120 27.27 5.39 0.30
CA SER A 120 27.16 5.47 -1.16
C SER A 120 28.37 4.87 -1.91
N PRO A 121 29.63 5.15 -1.52
CA PRO A 121 30.80 4.57 -2.19
C PRO A 121 30.84 3.03 -2.21
N LEU A 122 30.33 2.37 -1.15
CA LEU A 122 30.25 0.92 -1.11
C LEU A 122 29.21 0.39 -2.09
N VAL A 123 28.06 1.07 -2.21
CA VAL A 123 27.06 0.74 -3.25
C VAL A 123 27.66 0.91 -4.63
N THR A 124 28.39 2.01 -4.87
CA THR A 124 29.11 2.28 -6.13
C THR A 124 30.06 1.14 -6.49
N GLN A 125 30.84 0.63 -5.53
CA GLN A 125 31.74 -0.51 -5.75
C GLN A 125 30.98 -1.78 -6.12
N LEU A 126 29.85 -2.05 -5.46
CA LEU A 126 29.05 -3.25 -5.71
C LEU A 126 28.39 -3.24 -7.09
N VAL A 127 27.79 -2.12 -7.51
CA VAL A 127 27.07 -2.03 -8.78
C VAL A 127 28.00 -2.20 -9.99
N GLN A 128 29.29 -1.85 -9.85
CA GLN A 128 30.31 -2.10 -10.85
C GLN A 128 30.53 -3.61 -11.12
N GLN A 129 30.20 -4.47 -10.16
CA GLN A 129 30.31 -5.93 -10.29
C GLN A 129 29.01 -6.60 -10.76
N TRP A 130 27.92 -5.83 -10.95
CA TRP A 130 26.59 -6.36 -11.26
C TRP A 130 26.06 -5.87 -12.63
N PRO A 131 26.68 -6.26 -13.76
CA PRO A 131 26.26 -5.80 -15.09
C PRO A 131 24.88 -6.32 -15.52
N ASN A 132 24.40 -7.41 -14.92
CA ASN A 132 23.11 -8.04 -15.23
C ASN A 132 21.95 -7.52 -14.34
N LEU A 133 22.17 -6.42 -13.62
CA LEU A 133 21.19 -5.91 -12.67
C LEU A 133 19.93 -5.41 -13.39
N LEU A 134 18.78 -5.96 -13.01
CA LEU A 134 17.46 -5.63 -13.54
C LEU A 134 16.64 -4.76 -12.58
N SER A 135 16.92 -4.85 -11.28
CA SER A 135 16.18 -4.13 -10.24
C SER A 135 17.07 -3.81 -9.06
N ILE A 136 17.07 -2.55 -8.65
CA ILE A 136 17.76 -2.13 -7.43
C ILE A 136 16.84 -1.25 -6.58
N ASP A 137 16.76 -1.58 -5.29
CA ASP A 137 16.09 -0.76 -4.29
C ASP A 137 17.11 -0.20 -3.30
N LEU A 138 17.31 1.12 -3.37
CA LEU A 138 18.20 1.92 -2.54
C LEU A 138 17.41 2.91 -1.68
N SER A 139 16.11 2.66 -1.43
CA SER A 139 15.29 3.60 -0.68
C SER A 139 15.83 3.82 0.74
N GLU A 140 15.78 5.07 1.19
CA GLU A 140 16.27 5.55 2.49
C GLU A 140 17.80 5.49 2.66
N LEU A 141 18.57 5.23 1.60
CA LEU A 141 20.03 5.39 1.63
C LEU A 141 20.43 6.84 1.34
N VAL A 142 21.55 7.26 1.92
CA VAL A 142 22.21 8.53 1.59
C VAL A 142 23.11 8.30 0.38
N LEU A 143 22.55 8.51 -0.81
CA LEU A 143 23.25 8.35 -2.08
C LEU A 143 23.87 9.67 -2.55
N ASP A 144 24.98 9.57 -3.28
CA ASP A 144 25.60 10.66 -4.05
C ASP A 144 25.39 10.46 -5.56
N ASN A 145 25.71 11.50 -6.34
CA ASN A 145 25.60 11.44 -7.80
C ASN A 145 26.50 10.36 -8.41
N GLN A 146 27.66 10.06 -7.80
CA GLN A 146 28.61 9.05 -8.29
C GLN A 146 28.01 7.64 -8.32
N CYS A 147 27.20 7.27 -7.32
CA CYS A 147 26.50 5.99 -7.32
C CYS A 147 25.55 5.85 -8.52
N LEU A 148 24.79 6.90 -8.86
CA LEU A 148 23.87 6.88 -10.00
C LEU A 148 24.60 6.86 -11.34
N LEU A 149 25.72 7.60 -11.45
CA LEU A 149 26.59 7.55 -12.63
C LEU A 149 27.17 6.15 -12.84
N ALA A 150 27.60 5.47 -11.78
CA ALA A 150 28.07 4.08 -11.87
C ALA A 150 26.94 3.11 -12.26
N LEU A 151 25.73 3.29 -11.70
CA LEU A 151 24.55 2.50 -12.07
C LEU A 151 24.22 2.65 -13.55
N SER A 152 24.16 3.87 -14.08
CA SER A 152 23.86 4.10 -15.49
C SER A 152 24.99 3.60 -16.42
N ALA A 153 26.24 3.68 -15.98
CA ALA A 153 27.36 3.14 -16.75
C ALA A 153 27.35 1.60 -16.82
N CYS A 154 27.15 0.93 -15.68
CA CYS A 154 27.36 -0.51 -15.51
C CYS A 154 26.09 -1.36 -15.72
N CYS A 155 24.90 -0.86 -15.37
CA CYS A 155 23.68 -1.66 -15.29
C CYS A 155 22.71 -1.37 -16.45
N ARG A 156 23.14 -1.64 -17.70
CA ARG A 156 22.37 -1.27 -18.91
C ARG A 156 21.02 -1.98 -19.08
N GLN A 157 20.77 -3.07 -18.35
CA GLN A 157 19.51 -3.81 -18.40
C GLN A 157 18.53 -3.41 -17.28
N LEU A 158 18.82 -2.32 -16.55
CA LEU A 158 18.00 -1.90 -15.42
C LEU A 158 16.57 -1.58 -15.84
N GLN A 159 15.60 -2.23 -15.19
CA GLN A 159 14.17 -2.03 -15.42
C GLN A 159 13.48 -1.35 -14.24
N SER A 160 14.10 -1.33 -13.07
CA SER A 160 13.50 -0.84 -11.84
C SER A 160 14.55 -0.18 -10.95
N LEU A 161 14.36 1.10 -10.66
CA LEU A 161 15.22 1.89 -9.79
C LEU A 161 14.38 2.55 -8.70
N ASN A 162 14.73 2.34 -7.44
CA ASN A 162 14.16 3.05 -6.32
C ASN A 162 15.29 3.75 -5.55
N ILE A 163 15.27 5.08 -5.57
CA ILE A 163 16.21 5.97 -4.86
C ILE A 163 15.46 6.88 -3.87
N SER A 164 14.25 6.49 -3.48
CA SER A 164 13.39 7.30 -2.62
C SER A 164 14.10 7.65 -1.30
N GLY A 165 14.04 8.91 -0.88
CA GLY A 165 14.67 9.41 0.34
C GLY A 165 16.11 9.89 0.15
N SER A 166 16.71 9.74 -1.04
CA SER A 166 18.06 10.24 -1.33
C SER A 166 18.03 11.74 -1.65
N GLN A 167 18.31 12.57 -0.64
CA GLN A 167 18.19 14.03 -0.72
C GLN A 167 19.33 14.74 -1.47
N ASN A 168 20.47 14.07 -1.66
CA ASN A 168 21.67 14.65 -2.29
C ASN A 168 21.76 14.35 -3.80
N VAL A 169 20.80 13.61 -4.35
CA VAL A 169 20.77 13.28 -5.77
C VAL A 169 20.17 14.45 -6.55
N GLU A 170 20.92 14.93 -7.55
CA GLU A 170 20.56 16.06 -8.41
C GLU A 170 20.21 15.60 -9.82
N ASP A 171 19.66 16.51 -10.62
CA ASP A 171 19.18 16.21 -11.97
C ASP A 171 20.27 15.60 -12.88
N GLU A 172 21.51 16.10 -12.79
CA GLU A 172 22.64 15.62 -13.60
C GLU A 172 22.84 14.09 -13.47
N ALA A 173 22.69 13.56 -12.26
CA ALA A 173 22.86 12.14 -12.00
C ALA A 173 21.77 11.31 -12.69
N LEU A 174 20.52 11.78 -12.66
CA LEU A 174 19.42 11.05 -13.31
C LEU A 174 19.47 11.19 -14.83
N LEU A 175 19.90 12.34 -15.37
CA LEU A 175 20.10 12.55 -16.80
C LEU A 175 21.08 11.55 -17.44
N SER A 176 21.99 10.97 -16.67
CA SER A 176 22.87 9.88 -17.14
C SER A 176 22.11 8.61 -17.59
N PHE A 177 20.85 8.45 -17.18
CA PHE A 177 20.00 7.33 -17.57
C PHE A 177 19.27 7.54 -18.91
N ARG A 178 19.50 8.62 -19.64
CA ARG A 178 18.76 8.93 -20.89
C ARG A 178 18.72 7.81 -21.94
N GLU A 179 19.78 6.99 -22.01
CA GLU A 179 19.87 5.85 -22.95
C GLU A 179 19.18 4.56 -22.42
N HIS A 180 18.67 4.57 -21.19
CA HIS A 180 18.06 3.41 -20.52
C HIS A 180 16.57 3.28 -20.82
N LEU A 181 16.26 3.00 -22.09
CA LEU A 181 14.88 2.87 -22.56
C LEU A 181 14.11 1.66 -21.97
N GLY A 182 14.82 0.77 -21.25
CA GLY A 182 14.25 -0.41 -20.59
C GLY A 182 13.61 -0.16 -19.22
N ILE A 183 13.71 1.06 -18.67
CA ILE A 183 13.15 1.39 -17.35
C ILE A 183 11.62 1.32 -17.37
N LYS A 184 11.06 0.54 -16.45
CA LYS A 184 9.62 0.32 -16.27
C LYS A 184 9.11 0.84 -14.93
N ARG A 185 9.97 0.97 -13.93
CA ARG A 185 9.62 1.46 -12.60
C ARG A 185 10.70 2.41 -12.11
N LEU A 186 10.30 3.63 -11.75
CA LEU A 186 11.19 4.62 -11.18
C LEU A 186 10.54 5.25 -9.96
N LYS A 187 11.24 5.19 -8.82
CA LYS A 187 10.78 5.78 -7.57
C LYS A 187 11.84 6.70 -7.02
N CYS A 188 11.50 7.98 -6.92
CA CYS A 188 12.37 9.06 -6.47
C CYS A 188 11.69 9.88 -5.36
N ALA A 189 10.78 9.27 -4.60
CA ALA A 189 10.01 9.99 -3.60
C ALA A 189 10.95 10.61 -2.55
N GLY A 190 10.79 11.89 -2.24
CA GLY A 190 11.65 12.61 -1.27
C GLY A 190 13.03 13.00 -1.80
N CYS A 191 13.29 12.86 -3.11
CA CYS A 191 14.46 13.44 -3.75
C CYS A 191 14.20 14.93 -4.02
N LEU A 192 14.53 15.77 -3.04
CA LEU A 192 14.15 17.20 -3.02
C LEU A 192 14.81 18.06 -4.11
N ARG A 193 15.98 17.64 -4.61
CA ARG A 193 16.76 18.34 -5.65
C ARG A 193 16.51 17.81 -7.07
N LEU A 194 15.51 16.94 -7.24
CA LEU A 194 15.07 16.54 -8.58
C LEU A 194 13.97 17.48 -9.05
N GLY A 195 14.24 18.14 -10.17
CA GLY A 195 13.36 19.10 -10.80
C GLY A 195 12.85 18.64 -12.15
N ASP A 196 12.35 19.61 -12.93
CA ASP A 196 11.75 19.34 -14.22
C ASP A 196 12.74 18.70 -15.20
N ALA A 197 14.05 19.01 -15.17
CA ALA A 197 15.01 18.45 -16.13
C ALA A 197 15.09 16.92 -16.06
N SER A 198 15.14 16.36 -14.85
CA SER A 198 15.05 14.91 -14.64
C SER A 198 13.75 14.33 -15.16
N VAL A 199 12.62 14.98 -14.84
CA VAL A 199 11.29 14.48 -15.20
C VAL A 199 11.04 14.55 -16.71
N GLN A 200 11.55 15.57 -17.38
CA GLN A 200 11.55 15.66 -18.85
C GLN A 200 12.32 14.50 -19.47
N MET A 201 13.48 14.12 -18.92
CA MET A 201 14.20 12.92 -19.37
C MET A 201 13.40 11.64 -19.08
N ILE A 202 12.78 11.51 -17.90
CA ILE A 202 11.92 10.37 -17.55
C ILE A 202 10.78 10.19 -18.58
N SER A 203 10.25 11.28 -19.15
CA SER A 203 9.21 11.22 -20.17
C SER A 203 9.63 10.46 -21.45
N SER A 204 10.94 10.30 -21.67
CA SER A 204 11.48 9.48 -22.77
C SER A 204 11.30 7.97 -22.54
N PHE A 205 11.09 7.52 -21.30
CA PHE A 205 10.87 6.11 -20.96
C PHE A 205 9.45 5.66 -21.36
N ARG A 206 9.28 5.30 -22.64
CA ARG A 206 7.96 4.90 -23.20
C ARG A 206 7.37 3.63 -22.56
N GLY A 207 8.21 2.79 -21.96
CA GLY A 207 7.81 1.58 -21.24
C GLY A 207 7.51 1.78 -19.75
N LEU A 208 7.48 3.02 -19.26
CA LEU A 208 7.31 3.32 -17.84
C LEU A 208 5.90 2.95 -17.35
N THR A 209 5.84 2.06 -16.37
CA THR A 209 4.60 1.55 -15.76
C THR A 209 4.34 2.09 -14.37
N GLU A 210 5.38 2.46 -13.62
CA GLU A 210 5.27 3.02 -12.26
C GLU A 210 6.24 4.20 -12.12
N LEU A 211 5.70 5.34 -11.70
CA LEU A 211 6.47 6.55 -11.41
C LEU A 211 6.05 7.13 -10.06
N ASP A 212 7.02 7.29 -9.18
CA ASP A 212 6.81 7.90 -7.86
C ASP A 212 7.74 9.11 -7.70
N LEU A 213 7.15 10.31 -7.73
CA LEU A 213 7.81 11.61 -7.56
C LEU A 213 7.29 12.32 -6.31
N ALA A 214 6.67 11.59 -5.37
CA ALA A 214 6.13 12.20 -4.17
C ALA A 214 7.20 13.01 -3.42
N GLN A 215 6.86 14.20 -2.95
CA GLN A 215 7.76 15.12 -2.25
C GLN A 215 8.95 15.61 -3.10
N CYS A 216 8.96 15.45 -4.42
CA CYS A 216 9.90 16.16 -5.30
C CYS A 216 9.45 17.62 -5.42
N GLY A 217 10.05 18.51 -4.62
CA GLY A 217 9.60 19.88 -4.45
C GLY A 217 9.75 20.75 -5.70
N GLU A 218 10.73 20.46 -6.55
CA GLU A 218 11.08 21.25 -7.75
C GLU A 218 10.30 20.84 -9.01
N VAL A 219 9.45 19.83 -8.92
CA VAL A 219 8.58 19.39 -10.03
C VAL A 219 7.42 20.37 -10.21
N THR A 220 7.24 20.85 -11.45
CA THR A 220 6.18 21.81 -11.83
C THR A 220 5.23 21.23 -12.89
N ASP A 221 4.25 22.05 -13.30
CA ASP A 221 3.28 21.69 -14.34
C ASP A 221 3.89 21.22 -15.66
N ALA A 222 5.02 21.81 -16.05
CA ALA A 222 5.64 21.55 -17.35
C ALA A 222 6.07 20.08 -17.49
N SER A 223 6.72 19.53 -16.47
CA SER A 223 7.24 18.17 -16.53
C SER A 223 6.16 17.11 -16.28
N VAL A 224 5.17 17.39 -15.43
CA VAL A 224 4.01 16.52 -15.24
C VAL A 224 3.20 16.40 -16.54
N SER A 225 2.97 17.51 -17.24
CA SER A 225 2.29 17.49 -18.55
C SER A 225 3.01 16.58 -19.54
N GLN A 226 4.34 16.64 -19.60
CA GLN A 226 5.12 15.77 -20.48
C GLN A 226 4.99 14.28 -20.14
N ILE A 227 4.93 13.91 -18.84
CA ILE A 227 4.66 12.52 -18.43
C ILE A 227 3.30 12.07 -18.98
N LEU A 228 2.25 12.90 -18.81
CA LEU A 228 0.90 12.56 -19.23
C LEU A 228 0.72 12.53 -20.75
N GLU A 229 1.56 13.25 -21.49
CA GLU A 229 1.60 13.23 -22.96
C GLU A 229 2.38 12.03 -23.53
N HIS A 230 3.44 11.55 -22.87
CA HIS A 230 4.38 10.58 -23.48
C HIS A 230 4.36 9.18 -22.84
N CYS A 231 4.09 9.08 -21.53
CA CYS A 231 4.18 7.82 -20.78
C CYS A 231 2.85 7.05 -20.78
N ILE A 232 2.29 6.75 -21.95
CA ILE A 232 0.94 6.16 -22.11
C ILE A 232 0.76 4.76 -21.48
N THR A 233 1.86 4.08 -21.13
CA THR A 233 1.86 2.76 -20.49
C THR A 233 1.77 2.82 -18.97
N LEU A 234 1.76 4.03 -18.39
CA LEU A 234 1.80 4.26 -16.95
C LEU A 234 0.55 3.69 -16.26
N ARG A 235 0.77 2.93 -15.19
CA ARG A 235 -0.26 2.29 -14.36
C ARG A 235 -0.34 2.90 -12.97
N GLU A 236 0.77 3.41 -12.46
CA GLU A 236 0.88 4.06 -11.15
C GLU A 236 1.65 5.37 -11.29
N LEU A 237 1.03 6.46 -10.82
CA LEU A 237 1.64 7.78 -10.72
C LEU A 237 1.42 8.32 -9.32
N ARG A 238 2.50 8.65 -8.61
CA ARG A 238 2.43 9.36 -7.33
C ARG A 238 3.13 10.71 -7.43
N LEU A 239 2.40 11.76 -7.06
CA LEU A 239 2.83 13.16 -7.04
C LEU A 239 2.52 13.79 -5.67
N ALA A 240 2.34 12.97 -4.63
CA ALA A 240 1.97 13.45 -3.30
C ALA A 240 2.95 14.52 -2.81
N ALA A 241 2.44 15.65 -2.34
CA ALA A 241 3.19 16.80 -1.85
C ALA A 241 4.12 17.46 -2.89
N CYS A 242 3.87 17.29 -4.19
CA CYS A 242 4.39 18.18 -5.22
C CYS A 242 3.59 19.48 -5.22
N VAL A 243 3.97 20.44 -4.38
CA VAL A 243 3.17 21.64 -4.08
C VAL A 243 3.09 22.68 -5.21
N ARG A 244 3.95 22.54 -6.24
CA ARG A 244 4.02 23.44 -7.41
C ARG A 244 3.16 22.98 -8.59
N ILE A 245 2.43 21.87 -8.46
CA ILE A 245 1.52 21.39 -9.50
C ILE A 245 0.14 22.03 -9.34
N THR A 246 -0.46 22.44 -10.45
CA THR A 246 -1.76 23.08 -10.57
C THR A 246 -2.62 22.32 -11.60
N ASP A 247 -3.80 22.86 -11.94
CA ASP A 247 -4.62 22.31 -13.02
C ASP A 247 -3.91 22.27 -14.39
N LEU A 248 -2.89 23.12 -14.59
CA LEU A 248 -2.12 23.15 -15.84
C LEU A 248 -1.38 21.84 -16.11
N SER A 249 -0.89 21.16 -15.06
CA SER A 249 -0.28 19.82 -15.15
C SER A 249 -1.15 18.81 -15.89
N PHE A 250 -2.47 18.96 -15.80
CA PHE A 250 -3.46 17.99 -16.28
C PHE A 250 -4.29 18.53 -17.45
N ALA A 251 -3.94 19.71 -17.99
CA ALA A 251 -4.64 20.32 -19.12
C ALA A 251 -4.42 19.54 -20.42
N ARG A 252 -3.27 18.86 -20.55
CA ARG A 252 -2.93 18.05 -21.72
C ARG A 252 -2.54 16.64 -21.29
N ILE A 253 -3.45 15.71 -21.57
CA ILE A 253 -3.27 14.29 -21.30
C ILE A 253 -3.45 13.55 -22.63
N HIS A 254 -2.53 12.63 -22.93
CA HIS A 254 -2.58 11.87 -24.18
C HIS A 254 -3.95 11.16 -24.34
N PRO A 255 -4.55 11.14 -25.54
CA PRO A 255 -5.86 10.53 -25.76
C PRO A 255 -5.94 9.05 -25.30
N ASP A 256 -4.86 8.32 -25.49
CA ASP A 256 -4.73 6.89 -25.13
C ASP A 256 -4.17 6.64 -23.72
N PHE A 257 -4.13 7.63 -22.83
CA PHE A 257 -3.64 7.49 -21.45
C PHE A 257 -4.60 6.70 -20.54
N ASN A 258 -5.01 5.52 -20.99
CA ASN A 258 -6.09 4.73 -20.39
C ASN A 258 -5.59 3.59 -19.50
N GLN A 259 -4.28 3.46 -19.27
CA GLN A 259 -3.71 2.37 -18.47
C GLN A 259 -3.61 2.68 -16.98
N LEU A 260 -3.73 3.96 -16.59
CA LEU A 260 -3.56 4.40 -15.21
C LEU A 260 -4.59 3.75 -14.29
N ARG A 261 -4.10 3.15 -13.19
CA ARG A 261 -4.88 2.44 -12.17
C ARG A 261 -4.78 3.09 -10.81
N ILE A 262 -3.63 3.65 -10.49
CA ILE A 262 -3.31 4.22 -9.18
C ILE A 262 -2.80 5.64 -9.42
N LEU A 263 -3.47 6.61 -8.79
CA LEU A 263 -3.07 8.00 -8.78
C LEU A 263 -3.07 8.53 -7.35
N ASP A 264 -1.97 9.16 -6.96
CA ASP A 264 -1.84 9.85 -5.67
C ASP A 264 -1.43 11.30 -5.87
N LEU A 265 -2.34 12.23 -5.54
CA LEU A 265 -2.14 13.68 -5.54
C LEU A 265 -2.26 14.26 -4.12
N THR A 266 -2.00 13.45 -3.09
CA THR A 266 -2.11 13.89 -1.69
C THR A 266 -1.35 15.19 -1.46
N SER A 267 -1.98 16.20 -0.84
CA SER A 267 -1.39 17.52 -0.56
C SER A 267 -0.96 18.34 -1.79
N CYS A 268 -1.48 18.03 -2.97
CA CYS A 268 -1.42 18.93 -4.12
C CYS A 268 -2.55 19.95 -4.00
N SER A 269 -2.36 20.97 -3.15
CA SER A 269 -3.43 21.88 -2.72
C SER A 269 -3.94 22.84 -3.80
N GLN A 270 -3.20 23.04 -4.89
CA GLN A 270 -3.55 23.97 -5.97
C GLN A 270 -4.40 23.34 -7.08
N ILE A 271 -4.69 22.03 -7.01
CA ILE A 271 -5.58 21.39 -7.97
C ILE A 271 -7.05 21.64 -7.61
N THR A 272 -7.92 21.71 -8.61
CA THR A 272 -9.36 21.92 -8.47
C THR A 272 -10.16 20.81 -9.13
N ASP A 273 -11.49 20.97 -9.17
CA ASP A 273 -12.40 20.06 -9.84
C ASP A 273 -12.06 19.89 -11.35
N ALA A 274 -11.44 20.89 -11.97
CA ALA A 274 -10.99 20.85 -13.37
C ALA A 274 -9.94 19.75 -13.62
N THR A 275 -8.94 19.62 -12.72
CA THR A 275 -7.95 18.52 -12.79
C THR A 275 -8.64 17.17 -12.81
N ILE A 276 -9.62 16.98 -11.91
CA ILE A 276 -10.35 15.72 -11.79
C ILE A 276 -11.18 15.46 -13.05
N GLY A 277 -11.84 16.49 -13.61
CA GLY A 277 -12.56 16.39 -14.86
C GLY A 277 -11.70 15.88 -16.02
N ASN A 278 -10.54 16.51 -16.24
CA ASN A 278 -9.59 16.13 -17.29
C ASN A 278 -9.05 14.71 -17.10
N LEU A 279 -8.66 14.37 -15.87
CA LEU A 279 -8.15 13.04 -15.52
C LEU A 279 -9.17 11.94 -15.78
N ILE A 280 -10.41 12.08 -15.29
CA ILE A 280 -11.40 11.01 -15.44
C ILE A 280 -11.80 10.80 -16.91
N GLN A 281 -11.77 11.84 -17.74
CA GLN A 281 -12.03 11.73 -19.17
C GLN A 281 -11.01 10.82 -19.89
N ARG A 282 -9.74 10.86 -19.47
CA ARG A 282 -8.65 10.13 -20.13
C ARG A 282 -8.24 8.84 -19.41
N CYS A 283 -8.53 8.74 -18.12
CA CYS A 283 -8.17 7.61 -17.26
C CYS A 283 -9.39 6.82 -16.77
N PRO A 284 -10.26 6.27 -17.65
CA PRO A 284 -11.53 5.61 -17.27
C PRO A 284 -11.33 4.30 -16.48
N ARG A 285 -10.08 3.90 -16.28
CA ARG A 285 -9.63 2.62 -15.75
C ARG A 285 -9.02 2.76 -14.34
N LEU A 286 -9.05 3.96 -13.77
CA LEU A 286 -8.62 4.25 -12.41
C LEU A 286 -9.37 3.38 -11.40
N ARG A 287 -8.61 2.81 -10.47
CA ARG A 287 -9.12 1.96 -9.39
C ARG A 287 -8.87 2.58 -8.03
N HIS A 288 -7.68 3.16 -7.83
CA HIS A 288 -7.26 3.76 -6.57
C HIS A 288 -6.93 5.23 -6.82
N LEU A 289 -7.64 6.12 -6.15
CA LEU A 289 -7.47 7.56 -6.27
C LEU A 289 -7.28 8.17 -4.88
N VAL A 290 -6.14 8.82 -4.66
CA VAL A 290 -5.79 9.45 -3.38
C VAL A 290 -5.66 10.96 -3.60
N LEU A 291 -6.54 11.71 -2.96
CA LEU A 291 -6.71 13.16 -3.09
C LEU A 291 -6.74 13.82 -1.71
N ALA A 292 -6.16 13.18 -0.70
CA ALA A 292 -6.15 13.70 0.65
C ALA A 292 -5.47 15.09 0.69
N LYS A 293 -6.03 16.02 1.45
CA LYS A 293 -5.54 17.40 1.60
C LYS A 293 -5.57 18.23 0.30
N CYS A 294 -6.31 17.80 -0.73
CA CYS A 294 -6.67 18.63 -1.87
C CYS A 294 -7.88 19.50 -1.48
N VAL A 295 -7.60 20.59 -0.76
CA VAL A 295 -8.62 21.40 -0.04
C VAL A 295 -9.59 22.17 -0.95
N ASN A 296 -9.26 22.31 -2.24
CA ASN A 296 -10.06 23.04 -3.22
C ASN A 296 -11.09 22.17 -3.95
N LEU A 297 -11.11 20.85 -3.71
CA LEU A 297 -12.06 19.93 -4.34
C LEU A 297 -13.45 20.06 -3.71
N THR A 298 -14.49 20.03 -4.56
CA THR A 298 -15.89 20.12 -4.17
C THR A 298 -16.69 18.88 -4.60
N ASP A 299 -18.01 18.91 -4.44
CA ASP A 299 -18.90 17.86 -4.94
C ASP A 299 -18.88 17.75 -6.48
N GLU A 300 -18.38 18.76 -7.21
CA GLU A 300 -18.16 18.68 -8.66
C GLU A 300 -17.05 17.67 -9.01
N ALA A 301 -15.91 17.67 -8.31
CA ALA A 301 -14.90 16.62 -8.47
C ALA A 301 -15.49 15.23 -8.20
N ILE A 302 -16.35 15.09 -7.20
CA ILE A 302 -17.02 13.82 -6.90
C ILE A 302 -17.95 13.40 -8.05
N SER A 303 -18.66 14.33 -8.65
CA SER A 303 -19.50 14.08 -9.84
C SER A 303 -18.67 13.63 -11.04
N HIS A 304 -17.45 14.14 -11.22
CA HIS A 304 -16.50 13.59 -12.19
C HIS A 304 -16.04 12.18 -11.82
N ILE A 305 -15.60 11.95 -10.58
CA ILE A 305 -15.13 10.65 -10.08
C ILE A 305 -16.22 9.58 -10.21
N ALA A 306 -17.48 9.93 -10.00
CA ALA A 306 -18.63 9.03 -10.15
C ALA A 306 -18.71 8.39 -11.55
N LYS A 307 -18.17 9.03 -12.59
CA LYS A 307 -18.11 8.50 -13.96
C LYS A 307 -17.19 7.26 -14.09
N LEU A 308 -16.30 7.00 -13.13
CA LEU A 308 -15.52 5.75 -13.07
C LEU A 308 -16.39 4.52 -12.77
N GLY A 309 -17.56 4.72 -12.14
CA GLY A 309 -18.53 3.69 -11.82
C GLY A 309 -17.92 2.45 -11.16
N LYS A 310 -18.05 1.29 -11.84
CA LYS A 310 -17.60 -0.02 -11.32
C LYS A 310 -16.07 -0.21 -11.36
N GLN A 311 -15.29 0.74 -11.86
CA GLN A 311 -13.82 0.64 -11.87
C GLN A 311 -13.21 1.09 -10.53
N LEU A 312 -13.84 2.07 -9.87
CA LEU A 312 -13.31 2.65 -8.64
C LEU A 312 -13.48 1.68 -7.46
N HIS A 313 -12.37 1.41 -6.77
CA HIS A 313 -12.32 0.52 -5.61
C HIS A 313 -11.87 1.24 -4.34
N ASN A 314 -10.92 2.18 -4.46
CA ASN A 314 -10.36 2.89 -3.32
C ASN A 314 -10.37 4.39 -3.61
N LEU A 315 -10.95 5.18 -2.71
CA LEU A 315 -10.97 6.64 -2.80
C LEU A 315 -10.60 7.23 -1.44
N VAL A 316 -9.63 8.14 -1.42
CA VAL A 316 -9.19 8.83 -0.21
C VAL A 316 -9.31 10.34 -0.44
N LEU A 317 -10.14 10.99 0.36
CA LEU A 317 -10.51 12.41 0.30
C LEU A 317 -10.34 13.08 1.66
N GLY A 318 -9.51 12.51 2.54
CA GLY A 318 -9.28 13.06 3.86
C GLY A 318 -8.83 14.53 3.79
N HIS A 319 -9.40 15.41 4.61
CA HIS A 319 -9.18 16.86 4.62
C HIS A 319 -9.70 17.63 3.39
N CYS A 320 -10.58 17.06 2.58
CA CYS A 320 -11.31 17.80 1.55
C CYS A 320 -12.57 18.45 2.14
N ALA A 321 -12.39 19.54 2.89
CA ALA A 321 -13.43 20.14 3.75
C ALA A 321 -14.65 20.74 3.01
N ARG A 322 -14.62 20.82 1.68
CA ARG A 322 -15.72 21.34 0.83
C ARG A 322 -16.64 20.25 0.27
N ILE A 323 -16.37 18.98 0.58
CA ILE A 323 -17.23 17.86 0.19
C ILE A 323 -18.39 17.74 1.18
N THR A 324 -19.60 17.56 0.65
CA THR A 324 -20.84 17.48 1.42
C THR A 324 -21.54 16.12 1.25
N ASP A 325 -22.64 15.92 1.98
CA ASP A 325 -23.49 14.74 1.84
C ASP A 325 -24.00 14.55 0.39
N LYS A 326 -24.16 15.62 -0.40
CA LYS A 326 -24.57 15.55 -1.82
C LYS A 326 -23.53 14.86 -2.69
N GLY A 327 -22.25 15.17 -2.47
CA GLY A 327 -21.14 14.51 -3.14
C GLY A 327 -21.11 13.02 -2.79
N VAL A 328 -21.21 12.68 -1.49
CA VAL A 328 -21.22 11.29 -1.03
C VAL A 328 -22.38 10.50 -1.65
N ALA A 329 -23.59 11.06 -1.67
CA ALA A 329 -24.76 10.43 -2.28
C ALA A 329 -24.59 10.21 -3.80
N THR A 330 -23.94 11.15 -4.49
CA THR A 330 -23.63 11.00 -5.92
C THR A 330 -22.63 9.87 -6.13
N LEU A 331 -21.59 9.79 -5.31
CA LEU A 331 -20.58 8.74 -5.37
C LEU A 331 -21.16 7.35 -5.13
N THR A 332 -21.98 7.18 -4.09
CA THR A 332 -22.53 5.87 -3.68
C THR A 332 -23.47 5.28 -4.74
N ARG A 333 -24.28 6.12 -5.40
CA ARG A 333 -25.18 5.70 -6.49
C ARG A 333 -24.45 5.13 -7.69
N HIS A 334 -23.30 5.69 -8.06
CA HIS A 334 -22.59 5.30 -9.29
C HIS A 334 -21.45 4.30 -9.04
N CYS A 335 -20.73 4.42 -7.93
CA CYS A 335 -19.50 3.66 -7.64
C CYS A 335 -19.72 2.48 -6.68
N THR A 336 -20.58 1.54 -7.07
CA THR A 336 -21.02 0.41 -6.22
C THR A 336 -19.94 -0.66 -5.91
N ARG A 337 -18.73 -0.53 -6.45
CA ARG A 337 -17.60 -1.44 -6.19
C ARG A 337 -16.53 -0.87 -5.26
N ILE A 338 -16.78 0.30 -4.67
CA ILE A 338 -15.90 0.87 -3.64
C ILE A 338 -15.76 -0.11 -2.47
N ARG A 339 -14.52 -0.33 -2.05
CA ARG A 339 -14.10 -1.18 -0.93
C ARG A 339 -13.47 -0.35 0.19
N TYR A 340 -12.78 0.73 -0.15
CA TYR A 340 -12.18 1.66 0.79
C TYR A 340 -12.57 3.09 0.44
N LEU A 341 -13.17 3.79 1.40
CA LEU A 341 -13.48 5.20 1.29
C LEU A 341 -13.03 5.92 2.57
N ASP A 342 -12.16 6.91 2.41
CA ASP A 342 -11.69 7.76 3.49
C ASP A 342 -12.14 9.20 3.27
N LEU A 343 -12.94 9.70 4.21
CA LEU A 343 -13.54 11.02 4.25
C LEU A 343 -13.17 11.74 5.57
N ALA A 344 -12.07 11.33 6.22
CA ALA A 344 -11.61 11.96 7.45
C ALA A 344 -11.48 13.48 7.32
N CYS A 345 -11.87 14.24 8.35
CA CYS A 345 -11.86 15.70 8.39
C CYS A 345 -12.67 16.38 7.27
N CYS A 346 -13.63 15.69 6.65
CA CYS A 346 -14.65 16.33 5.82
C CYS A 346 -15.76 16.85 6.74
N ASN A 347 -15.59 18.08 7.24
CA ASN A 347 -16.39 18.62 8.34
C ASN A 347 -17.84 18.97 7.97
N GLN A 348 -18.18 18.98 6.68
CA GLN A 348 -19.54 19.23 6.19
C GLN A 348 -20.36 17.94 6.03
N LEU A 349 -19.81 16.78 6.38
CA LEU A 349 -20.54 15.52 6.36
C LEU A 349 -21.37 15.36 7.63
N THR A 350 -22.59 14.85 7.45
CA THR A 350 -23.54 14.62 8.54
C THR A 350 -24.00 13.15 8.56
N ASP A 351 -24.99 12.85 9.39
CA ASP A 351 -25.66 11.55 9.44
C ASP A 351 -26.20 11.10 8.06
N ALA A 352 -26.50 12.02 7.14
CA ALA A 352 -26.97 11.68 5.79
C ALA A 352 -25.90 10.92 4.97
N SER A 353 -24.63 11.33 5.03
CA SER A 353 -23.54 10.58 4.41
C SER A 353 -23.44 9.15 4.95
N MET A 354 -23.65 8.96 6.25
CA MET A 354 -23.59 7.63 6.84
C MET A 354 -24.68 6.71 6.29
N TYR A 355 -25.89 7.21 6.07
CA TYR A 355 -26.94 6.43 5.40
C TYR A 355 -26.51 6.00 3.98
N GLU A 356 -26.01 6.94 3.18
CA GLU A 356 -25.56 6.68 1.81
C GLU A 356 -24.44 5.63 1.75
N LEU A 357 -23.47 5.71 2.66
CA LEU A 357 -22.37 4.74 2.76
C LEU A 357 -22.86 3.32 3.06
N GLY A 358 -23.95 3.18 3.82
CA GLY A 358 -24.55 1.88 4.14
C GLY A 358 -25.08 1.15 2.91
N THR A 359 -25.34 1.86 1.80
CA THR A 359 -25.86 1.28 0.55
C THR A 359 -24.80 0.58 -0.30
N LEU A 360 -23.51 0.76 0.00
CA LEU A 360 -22.41 0.24 -0.82
C LEU A 360 -22.14 -1.26 -0.55
N PRO A 361 -22.37 -2.16 -1.53
CA PRO A 361 -22.42 -3.60 -1.28
C PRO A 361 -21.06 -4.29 -1.15
N LYS A 362 -19.97 -3.58 -1.43
CA LYS A 362 -18.59 -4.11 -1.36
C LYS A 362 -17.73 -3.33 -0.39
N LEU A 363 -18.32 -2.42 0.40
CA LEU A 363 -17.60 -1.56 1.32
C LEU A 363 -16.98 -2.40 2.44
N ARG A 364 -15.67 -2.27 2.62
CA ARG A 364 -14.89 -3.02 3.63
C ARG A 364 -14.27 -2.08 4.66
N ARG A 365 -13.95 -0.85 4.27
CA ARG A 365 -13.24 0.12 5.11
C ARG A 365 -13.81 1.52 4.90
N VAL A 366 -14.12 2.19 6.01
CA VAL A 366 -14.62 3.57 6.01
C VAL A 366 -13.83 4.40 7.01
N GLY A 367 -13.35 5.57 6.56
CA GLY A 367 -12.73 6.58 7.41
C GLY A 367 -13.60 7.83 7.52
N LEU A 368 -14.01 8.20 8.73
CA LEU A 368 -14.82 9.38 9.06
C LEU A 368 -14.28 10.10 10.31
N VAL A 369 -12.97 9.98 10.52
CA VAL A 369 -12.28 10.62 11.66
C VAL A 369 -12.53 12.12 11.64
N LYS A 370 -12.89 12.71 12.79
CA LYS A 370 -13.18 14.15 12.95
C LYS A 370 -14.37 14.68 12.11
N CYS A 371 -15.30 13.83 11.68
CA CYS A 371 -16.59 14.28 11.15
C CYS A 371 -17.57 14.58 12.31
N ALA A 372 -17.43 15.75 12.91
CA ALA A 372 -18.07 16.10 14.19
C ALA A 372 -19.61 16.11 14.19
N SER A 373 -20.24 16.24 13.01
CA SER A 373 -21.70 16.25 12.84
C SER A 373 -22.31 14.84 12.68
N ILE A 374 -21.51 13.78 12.85
CA ILE A 374 -21.98 12.39 12.86
C ILE A 374 -22.35 12.00 14.29
N THR A 375 -23.56 11.46 14.42
CA THR A 375 -24.18 11.03 15.68
C THR A 375 -24.61 9.56 15.59
N ASP A 376 -25.22 9.06 16.67
CA ASP A 376 -25.84 7.73 16.67
C ASP A 376 -26.92 7.59 15.60
N ARG A 377 -27.60 8.66 15.18
CA ARG A 377 -28.58 8.61 14.08
C ARG A 377 -27.92 8.19 12.76
N GLY A 378 -26.72 8.70 12.47
CA GLY A 378 -25.94 8.30 11.31
C GLY A 378 -25.53 6.83 11.40
N ILE A 379 -25.14 6.36 12.58
CA ILE A 379 -24.84 4.93 12.81
C ILE A 379 -26.08 4.08 12.51
N TYR A 380 -27.26 4.44 13.03
CA TYR A 380 -28.50 3.71 12.74
C TYR A 380 -28.90 3.76 11.26
N GLY A 381 -28.71 4.90 10.59
CA GLY A 381 -28.92 5.04 9.15
C GLY A 381 -28.00 4.12 8.34
N PHE A 382 -26.72 4.10 8.67
CA PHE A 382 -25.73 3.19 8.07
C PHE A 382 -26.12 1.71 8.26
N MET A 383 -26.63 1.37 9.45
CA MET A 383 -27.12 0.03 9.75
C MET A 383 -28.28 -0.40 8.83
N CYS A 384 -29.20 0.51 8.49
CA CYS A 384 -30.34 0.19 7.63
C CYS A 384 -29.90 -0.33 6.25
N GLY A 385 -28.85 0.25 5.66
CA GLY A 385 -28.30 -0.22 4.38
C GLY A 385 -27.39 -1.43 4.53
N ILE A 386 -26.57 -1.47 5.58
CA ILE A 386 -25.49 -2.46 5.68
C ILE A 386 -25.94 -3.86 6.08
N VAL A 387 -27.16 -4.02 6.60
CA VAL A 387 -27.72 -5.34 6.93
C VAL A 387 -27.73 -6.26 5.69
N ALA A 388 -27.83 -5.70 4.48
CA ALA A 388 -27.69 -6.44 3.22
C ALA A 388 -26.23 -6.79 2.87
N CYS A 389 -25.26 -6.09 3.46
CA CYS A 389 -23.87 -6.03 3.02
C CYS A 389 -22.91 -6.34 4.18
N GLN A 390 -22.76 -7.62 4.52
CA GLN A 390 -21.91 -8.11 5.63
C GLN A 390 -20.39 -8.03 5.34
N SER A 391 -19.92 -7.06 4.55
CA SER A 391 -18.52 -6.97 4.12
C SER A 391 -17.65 -6.02 4.92
N LEU A 392 -18.23 -5.24 5.84
CA LEU A 392 -17.47 -4.23 6.58
C LEU A 392 -16.49 -4.85 7.57
N GLU A 393 -15.23 -4.45 7.47
CA GLU A 393 -14.13 -4.96 8.29
C GLU A 393 -13.52 -3.89 9.18
N ARG A 394 -13.49 -2.63 8.73
CA ARG A 394 -12.85 -1.53 9.48
C ARG A 394 -13.67 -0.26 9.41
N LEU A 395 -13.90 0.37 10.56
CA LEU A 395 -14.61 1.63 10.68
C LEU A 395 -13.83 2.60 11.57
N HIS A 396 -13.52 3.79 11.06
CA HIS A 396 -12.77 4.79 11.81
C HIS A 396 -13.64 6.00 12.12
N LEU A 397 -13.97 6.20 13.40
CA LEU A 397 -14.87 7.25 13.89
C LEU A 397 -14.22 8.16 14.94
N SER A 398 -12.90 8.07 15.12
CA SER A 398 -12.18 8.85 16.13
C SER A 398 -12.55 10.34 16.05
N TYR A 399 -12.77 10.96 17.22
CA TYR A 399 -13.21 12.36 17.37
C TYR A 399 -14.59 12.70 16.79
N CYS A 400 -15.45 11.72 16.50
CA CYS A 400 -16.89 11.94 16.32
C CYS A 400 -17.55 12.03 17.70
N VAL A 401 -17.39 13.19 18.35
CA VAL A 401 -17.67 13.38 19.78
C VAL A 401 -19.14 13.20 20.20
N GLN A 402 -20.06 13.22 19.24
CA GLN A 402 -21.50 13.05 19.48
C GLN A 402 -21.96 11.58 19.45
N ILE A 403 -21.05 10.64 19.19
CA ILE A 403 -21.35 9.20 19.19
C ILE A 403 -21.35 8.68 20.63
N THR A 404 -22.36 7.87 20.94
CA THR A 404 -22.52 7.27 22.27
C THR A 404 -22.27 5.76 22.23
N VAL A 405 -22.23 5.15 23.42
CA VAL A 405 -22.07 3.70 23.55
C VAL A 405 -23.19 2.94 22.81
N PRO A 406 -24.49 3.23 23.04
CA PRO A 406 -25.60 2.59 22.32
C PRO A 406 -25.45 2.44 20.82
N GLY A 407 -25.11 3.51 20.10
CA GLY A 407 -24.96 3.48 18.64
C GLY A 407 -23.94 2.44 18.18
N ILE A 408 -22.75 2.46 18.78
CA ILE A 408 -21.68 1.51 18.43
C ILE A 408 -22.01 0.08 18.86
N LEU A 409 -22.64 -0.14 20.02
CA LEU A 409 -22.97 -1.52 20.44
C LEU A 409 -23.92 -2.18 19.45
N ARG A 410 -24.95 -1.44 18.99
CA ARG A 410 -25.88 -1.96 17.98
C ARG A 410 -25.17 -2.26 16.66
N LEU A 411 -24.24 -1.40 16.25
CA LEU A 411 -23.43 -1.63 15.06
C LEU A 411 -22.59 -2.91 15.17
N LEU A 412 -21.93 -3.15 16.31
CA LEU A 412 -21.09 -4.33 16.53
C LEU A 412 -21.84 -5.65 16.44
N ASN A 413 -23.13 -5.66 16.81
CA ASN A 413 -23.99 -6.83 16.76
C ASN A 413 -24.38 -7.20 15.31
N ILE A 414 -24.57 -6.21 14.44
CA ILE A 414 -24.99 -6.47 13.05
C ILE A 414 -23.82 -6.60 12.07
N THR A 415 -22.59 -6.29 12.51
CA THR A 415 -21.36 -6.36 11.69
C THR A 415 -20.39 -7.43 12.22
N PRO A 416 -20.66 -8.74 12.00
CA PRO A 416 -19.83 -9.81 12.53
C PRO A 416 -18.41 -9.82 11.95
N GLN A 417 -18.23 -9.32 10.73
CA GLN A 417 -16.93 -9.23 10.05
C GLN A 417 -16.10 -8.00 10.49
N LEU A 418 -16.64 -7.11 11.33
CA LEU A 418 -15.90 -5.96 11.81
C LEU A 418 -14.77 -6.44 12.73
N THR A 419 -13.53 -6.15 12.33
CA THR A 419 -12.32 -6.55 13.05
C THR A 419 -11.53 -5.35 13.56
N HIS A 420 -11.91 -4.13 13.18
CA HIS A 420 -11.22 -2.91 13.62
C HIS A 420 -12.20 -1.75 13.74
N ILE A 421 -12.22 -1.10 14.90
CA ILE A 421 -12.96 0.14 15.11
C ILE A 421 -12.13 1.12 15.94
N THR A 422 -12.02 2.37 15.47
CA THR A 422 -11.29 3.42 16.19
C THR A 422 -12.26 4.45 16.74
N LEU A 423 -12.23 4.64 18.06
CA LEU A 423 -13.12 5.52 18.83
C LEU A 423 -12.32 6.50 19.71
N THR A 424 -11.05 6.72 19.38
CA THR A 424 -10.16 7.66 20.07
C THR A 424 -10.80 9.04 20.13
N GLY A 425 -10.78 9.66 21.31
CA GLY A 425 -11.33 11.00 21.52
C GLY A 425 -12.86 11.08 21.52
N ILE A 426 -13.58 9.96 21.58
CA ILE A 426 -15.04 9.94 21.81
C ILE A 426 -15.29 9.79 23.31
N PRO A 427 -15.84 10.80 24.02
CA PRO A 427 -15.97 10.79 25.48
C PRO A 427 -16.69 9.56 26.04
N ALA A 428 -17.72 9.08 25.35
CA ALA A 428 -18.50 7.90 25.74
C ALA A 428 -17.66 6.61 25.88
N PHE A 429 -16.51 6.53 25.20
CA PHE A 429 -15.62 5.37 25.18
C PHE A 429 -14.36 5.54 26.02
N LEU A 430 -14.22 6.64 26.77
CA LEU A 430 -13.10 6.87 27.68
C LEU A 430 -13.31 6.26 29.08
N ARG A 431 -14.33 5.42 29.23
CA ARG A 431 -14.65 4.74 30.48
C ARG A 431 -13.76 3.50 30.67
N ALA A 432 -13.30 3.26 31.90
CA ALA A 432 -12.40 2.15 32.22
C ALA A 432 -12.98 0.76 31.88
N ASP A 433 -14.30 0.59 32.00
CA ASP A 433 -15.00 -0.67 31.69
C ASP A 433 -14.99 -1.02 30.20
N LEU A 434 -14.82 -0.03 29.32
CA LEU A 434 -14.72 -0.22 27.88
C LEU A 434 -13.26 -0.15 27.40
N GLN A 435 -12.46 0.77 27.94
CA GLN A 435 -11.06 0.95 27.54
C GLN A 435 -10.18 -0.27 27.78
N LYS A 436 -10.52 -1.13 28.76
CA LYS A 436 -9.78 -2.38 29.02
C LYS A 436 -9.71 -3.34 27.81
N PHE A 437 -10.63 -3.22 26.84
CA PHE A 437 -10.60 -4.01 25.60
C PHE A 437 -9.84 -3.31 24.46
N SER A 438 -9.46 -2.05 24.64
CA SER A 438 -8.64 -1.32 23.67
C SER A 438 -7.27 -1.96 23.58
N ARG A 439 -6.68 -1.97 22.39
CA ARG A 439 -5.27 -2.33 22.23
C ARG A 439 -4.38 -1.32 22.97
N ALA A 440 -3.10 -1.67 23.14
CA ALA A 440 -2.11 -0.73 23.65
C ALA A 440 -1.96 0.48 22.71
N PRO A 441 -1.84 1.71 23.25
CA PRO A 441 -1.55 2.89 22.46
C PRO A 441 -0.18 2.78 21.78
N PRO A 442 0.03 3.44 20.62
CA PRO A 442 1.35 3.54 20.01
C PRO A 442 2.37 4.19 20.95
N LYS A 443 3.64 3.77 20.86
CA LYS A 443 4.72 4.21 21.77
C LYS A 443 5.06 5.71 21.64
N ASP A 444 4.71 6.29 20.51
CA ASP A 444 4.93 7.69 20.12
C ASP A 444 3.83 8.65 20.61
N PHE A 445 2.79 8.15 21.27
CA PHE A 445 1.72 9.00 21.81
C PHE A 445 2.20 9.86 22.97
N SER A 446 1.85 11.15 22.94
CA SER A 446 2.15 12.08 24.03
C SER A 446 1.33 11.77 25.29
N ILE A 447 1.79 12.27 26.44
CA ILE A 447 1.06 12.20 27.73
C ILE A 447 -0.37 12.76 27.59
N THR A 448 -0.58 13.76 26.73
CA THR A 448 -1.89 14.34 26.46
C THR A 448 -2.77 13.49 25.54
N GLN A 449 -2.18 12.69 24.63
CA GLN A 449 -2.91 11.84 23.70
C GLN A 449 -3.32 10.50 24.31
N LEU A 450 -2.51 9.97 25.23
CA LEU A 450 -2.72 8.66 25.85
C LEU A 450 -4.11 8.49 26.48
N PRO A 451 -4.66 9.44 27.27
CA PRO A 451 -5.97 9.27 27.90
C PRO A 451 -7.13 9.20 26.90
N MET A 452 -6.97 9.78 25.71
CA MET A 452 -7.99 9.78 24.67
C MET A 452 -7.97 8.52 23.81
N PHE A 453 -6.91 7.70 23.89
CA PHE A 453 -6.73 6.56 23.00
C PHE A 453 -7.78 5.48 23.25
N CYS A 454 -8.50 5.09 22.20
CA CYS A 454 -9.48 4.01 22.27
C CYS A 454 -9.62 3.34 20.89
N VAL A 455 -9.01 2.16 20.76
CA VAL A 455 -9.02 1.39 19.50
C VAL A 455 -9.22 -0.08 19.80
N PHE A 456 -10.27 -0.65 19.23
CA PHE A 456 -10.57 -2.07 19.32
C PHE A 456 -10.12 -2.76 18.04
N SER A 457 -9.35 -3.84 18.16
CA SER A 457 -8.83 -4.59 17.00
C SER A 457 -8.76 -6.09 17.28
N GLY A 458 -9.16 -6.90 16.29
CA GLY A 458 -9.13 -8.35 16.39
C GLY A 458 -9.93 -8.84 17.61
N ASP A 459 -9.22 -9.44 18.56
CA ASP A 459 -9.77 -9.95 19.81
C ASP A 459 -10.45 -8.87 20.64
N GLY A 460 -9.97 -7.63 20.61
CA GLY A 460 -10.62 -6.52 21.34
C GLY A 460 -12.04 -6.23 20.86
N VAL A 461 -12.32 -6.40 19.55
CA VAL A 461 -13.67 -6.24 19.00
C VAL A 461 -14.58 -7.41 19.40
N ARG A 462 -14.01 -8.63 19.51
CA ARG A 462 -14.74 -9.80 20.00
C ARG A 462 -15.06 -9.66 21.49
N ALA A 463 -14.06 -9.33 22.30
CA ALA A 463 -14.18 -9.20 23.74
C ALA A 463 -15.18 -8.11 24.16
N ILE A 464 -15.23 -6.97 23.46
CA ILE A 464 -16.24 -5.95 23.76
C ILE A 464 -17.65 -6.44 23.39
N ARG A 465 -17.81 -7.22 22.30
CA ARG A 465 -19.08 -7.85 21.92
C ARG A 465 -19.54 -8.83 23.00
N ASP A 466 -18.66 -9.74 23.41
CA ASP A 466 -18.94 -10.74 24.44
C ASP A 466 -19.27 -10.08 25.80
N TYR A 467 -18.55 -9.00 26.15
CA TYR A 467 -18.82 -8.22 27.35
C TYR A 467 -20.23 -7.64 27.34
N ILE A 468 -20.66 -7.04 26.22
CA ILE A 468 -22.01 -6.48 26.09
C ILE A 468 -23.06 -7.59 26.20
N GLU A 469 -22.83 -8.73 25.55
CA GLU A 469 -23.69 -9.90 25.66
C GLU A 469 -23.71 -10.49 27.08
N SER A 470 -22.68 -10.29 27.89
CA SER A 470 -22.67 -10.76 29.28
C SER A 470 -23.43 -9.84 30.25
N LEU A 471 -23.72 -8.59 29.88
CA LEU A 471 -24.37 -7.63 30.79
C LEU A 471 -25.84 -8.01 31.08
N PRO A 472 -26.35 -7.77 32.31
CA PRO A 472 -27.77 -7.94 32.64
C PRO A 472 -28.66 -7.08 31.74
N ILE A 473 -29.88 -7.53 31.43
CA ILE A 473 -30.82 -6.82 30.54
C ILE A 473 -31.04 -5.35 30.97
N ALA A 474 -31.12 -5.08 32.27
CA ALA A 474 -31.25 -3.72 32.83
C ALA A 474 -30.01 -2.84 32.54
N ALA A 475 -28.81 -3.42 32.60
CA ALA A 475 -27.58 -2.74 32.20
C ALA A 475 -27.52 -2.59 30.67
N ARG A 476 -27.97 -3.59 29.90
CA ARG A 476 -28.11 -3.46 28.43
C ARG A 476 -29.05 -2.30 28.08
N THR A 477 -30.14 -2.10 28.81
CA THR A 477 -31.06 -0.95 28.60
C THR A 477 -30.41 0.40 28.87
N THR A 478 -29.52 0.52 29.86
CA THR A 478 -28.75 1.76 30.09
C THR A 478 -27.79 2.09 28.94
N TYR A 479 -27.33 1.07 28.20
CA TYR A 479 -26.61 1.24 26.95
C TYR A 479 -27.51 1.17 25.71
N HIS A 480 -28.83 1.02 25.83
CA HIS A 480 -29.70 0.92 24.66
C HIS A 480 -30.49 2.19 24.34
N GLY A 481 -30.66 3.14 25.26
CA GLY A 481 -31.38 4.41 25.04
C GLY A 481 -32.78 4.22 24.43
N ASP A 482 -33.83 4.31 25.24
CA ASP A 482 -35.24 4.15 24.83
C ASP A 482 -35.51 3.06 23.79
N GLY A 483 -35.25 1.80 24.14
CA GLY A 483 -35.70 0.62 23.40
C GLY A 483 -35.19 0.48 21.94
N PRO A 484 -35.39 -0.68 21.30
CA PRO A 484 -35.17 -0.80 19.87
C PRO A 484 -36.16 0.11 19.14
N LEU A 485 -35.67 1.11 18.41
CA LEU A 485 -36.47 1.75 17.37
C LEU A 485 -36.86 0.63 16.41
N SER A 486 -38.16 0.37 16.29
CA SER A 486 -38.67 -0.52 15.25
C SER A 486 -38.20 -0.03 13.87
N MET A 487 -38.10 -0.93 12.89
CA MET A 487 -37.81 -0.53 11.51
C MET A 487 -38.73 0.59 11.02
N ARG A 488 -39.97 0.62 11.49
CA ARG A 488 -40.94 1.69 11.26
C ARG A 488 -40.55 3.03 11.91
N GLN A 489 -40.10 3.02 13.17
CA GLN A 489 -39.61 4.23 13.85
C GLN A 489 -38.30 4.76 13.25
N LEU A 490 -37.42 3.87 12.76
CA LEU A 490 -36.25 4.25 11.98
C LEU A 490 -36.65 4.90 10.64
N TRP A 491 -37.65 4.34 9.96
CA TRP A 491 -38.19 4.88 8.71
C TRP A 491 -38.88 6.25 8.91
N GLU A 492 -39.70 6.39 9.96
CA GLU A 492 -40.39 7.64 10.31
C GLU A 492 -39.39 8.75 10.70
N LEU A 493 -38.33 8.43 11.45
CA LEU A 493 -37.24 9.36 11.78
C LEU A 493 -36.45 9.84 10.54
N LEU A 494 -36.34 9.00 9.50
CA LEU A 494 -35.65 9.32 8.26
C LEU A 494 -36.54 10.15 7.31
N ASN A 495 -37.84 9.88 7.22
CA ASN A 495 -38.76 10.65 6.38
C ASN A 495 -39.09 12.05 6.93
N LEU A 496 -39.00 12.28 8.25
CA LEU A 496 -39.28 13.59 8.87
C LEU A 496 -38.22 14.67 8.60
N ARG A 497 -37.15 14.38 7.83
CA ARG A 497 -36.07 15.34 7.53
C ARG A 497 -35.84 15.59 6.03
N PHE A 498 -36.68 15.05 5.16
CA PHE A 498 -36.61 15.25 3.72
C PHE A 498 -37.80 16.03 3.14
N GLU A 499 -38.59 16.69 3.98
CA GLU A 499 -39.48 17.79 3.54
C GLU A 499 -38.78 19.15 3.63
#